data_AF-A0A850MR17-F1
#
_entry.id   AF-A0A850MR17-F1
#
_cell.length_a   1.000
_cell.length_b   1.000
_cell.length_c   1.000
_cell.angle_alpha   90.00
_cell.angle_beta   90.00
_cell.angle_gamma   90.00
#
_symmetry.space_group_name_H-M   'P 1'
#
loop_
_entity.id
_entity.type
_entity.pdbx_description
1 polymer ?
#
loop_
_entity_poly.entity_id
_entity_poly.type
_entity_poly.pdbx_seq_one_letter_code
_entity_poly.pdbx_strand_id
1 'polypeptide(L)'
;MDDEYERKRRLSFLYLFLIYAALFICRGILPANLDLIRISLDTTRPAIAWLMAIDLLVLIISILFFGYFGEKLSEKYSIKKIFIITQLSWVACFGLFVFAQNFLQFSILHVLSAVFRGAYLPIAFAMVGDFYPPKERGSKFGMINVGLIIGAGGGLLFGALLGN
;
A
#
# COMPACT_ATOMS: atom_id res chain seq x y z
N MET A 1 -8.95 21.97 -24.14
CA MET A 1 -8.84 21.25 -22.86
C MET A 1 -7.87 22.06 -22.04
N ASP A 2 -8.30 22.55 -20.88
CA ASP A 2 -7.57 23.59 -20.14
C ASP A 2 -6.22 23.07 -19.62
N ASP A 3 -5.12 23.80 -19.80
CA ASP A 3 -3.76 23.38 -19.43
C ASP A 3 -3.66 23.00 -17.93
N GLU A 4 -4.48 23.66 -17.11
CA GLU A 4 -4.59 23.37 -15.68
C GLU A 4 -5.16 21.95 -15.41
N TYR A 5 -6.12 21.50 -16.21
CA TYR A 5 -6.72 20.17 -16.08
C TYR A 5 -5.71 19.07 -16.38
N GLU A 6 -4.95 19.21 -17.47
CA GLU A 6 -3.91 18.25 -17.82
C GLU A 6 -2.82 18.16 -16.74
N ARG A 7 -2.41 19.32 -16.19
CA ARG A 7 -1.46 19.38 -15.08
C ARG A 7 -1.97 18.64 -13.85
N LYS A 8 -3.21 18.91 -13.40
CA LYS A 8 -3.83 18.24 -12.25
C LYS A 8 -3.97 16.73 -12.46
N ARG A 9 -4.33 16.31 -13.68
CA ARG A 9 -4.41 14.89 -14.07
C ARG A 9 -3.04 14.20 -13.96
N ARG A 10 -1.99 14.80 -14.54
CA ARG A 10 -0.61 14.27 -14.50
C ARG A 10 -0.09 14.18 -13.06
N LEU A 11 -0.34 15.20 -12.24
CA LEU A 11 0.03 15.20 -10.83
C LEU A 11 -0.70 14.10 -10.06
N SER A 12 -2.00 13.95 -10.27
CA SER A 12 -2.80 12.90 -9.62
C SER A 12 -2.26 11.51 -9.94
N PHE A 13 -1.91 11.25 -11.21
CA PHE A 13 -1.29 10.00 -11.62
C PHE A 13 0.10 9.80 -11.00
N LEU A 14 0.92 10.86 -10.94
CA LEU A 14 2.24 10.80 -10.31
C LEU A 14 2.12 10.43 -8.82
N TYR A 15 1.16 10.99 -8.09
CA TYR A 15 0.91 10.62 -6.70
C TYR A 15 0.50 9.15 -6.55
N LEU A 16 -0.38 8.64 -7.41
CA LEU A 16 -0.71 7.20 -7.42
C LEU A 16 0.56 6.36 -7.59
N PHE A 17 1.35 6.66 -8.62
CA PHE A 17 2.60 5.95 -8.90
C PHE A 17 3.57 5.96 -7.70
N LEU A 18 3.83 7.13 -7.12
CA LEU A 18 4.77 7.30 -6.01
C LEU A 18 4.29 6.58 -4.74
N ILE A 19 2.99 6.67 -4.42
CA ILE A 19 2.40 5.97 -3.28
C ILE A 19 2.52 4.45 -3.46
N TYR A 20 2.27 3.94 -4.67
CA TYR A 20 2.41 2.51 -4.93
C TYR A 20 3.85 2.03 -4.77
N ALA A 21 4.81 2.79 -5.33
CA ALA A 21 6.21 2.49 -5.15
C ALA A 21 6.59 2.48 -3.66
N ALA A 22 6.19 3.50 -2.90
CA ALA A 22 6.45 3.58 -1.46
C ALA A 22 5.84 2.40 -0.68
N LEU A 23 4.61 2.01 -0.99
CA LEU A 23 3.94 0.85 -0.39
C LEU A 23 4.77 -0.42 -0.59
N PHE A 24 5.30 -0.63 -1.80
CA PHE A 24 6.13 -1.79 -2.11
C PHE A 24 7.54 -1.71 -1.53
N ILE A 25 8.12 -0.52 -1.38
CA ILE A 25 9.39 -0.34 -0.63
C ILE A 25 9.20 -0.80 0.81
N CYS A 26 8.21 -0.25 1.49
CA CYS A 26 7.90 -0.60 2.88
C CYS A 26 7.62 -2.09 3.05
N ARG A 27 6.91 -2.70 2.08
CA ARG A 27 6.63 -4.15 2.09
C ARG A 27 7.89 -4.99 1.85
N GLY A 28 8.84 -4.50 1.06
CA GLY A 28 10.09 -5.20 0.75
C GLY A 28 11.12 -5.18 1.89
N ILE A 29 11.07 -4.18 2.77
CA ILE A 29 11.98 -4.08 3.94
C ILE A 29 11.74 -5.21 4.94
N LEU A 30 10.47 -5.55 5.18
CA LEU A 30 10.07 -6.52 6.20
C LEU A 30 10.70 -7.93 6.00
N PRO A 31 10.58 -8.59 4.82
CA PRO A 31 11.15 -9.92 4.61
C PRO A 31 12.68 -9.95 4.75
N ALA A 32 13.37 -8.86 4.42
CA ALA A 32 14.82 -8.74 4.57
C ALA A 32 15.28 -8.68 6.03
N ASN A 33 14.38 -8.31 6.96
CA ASN A 33 14.69 -8.04 8.37
C ASN A 33 13.97 -8.99 9.34
N LEU A 34 13.43 -10.12 8.87
CA LEU A 34 12.58 -10.99 9.69
C LEU A 34 13.27 -11.53 10.94
N ASP A 35 14.54 -11.91 10.84
CA ASP A 35 15.29 -12.41 12.01
C ASP A 35 15.58 -11.32 13.03
N LEU A 36 15.84 -10.07 12.60
CA LEU A 36 16.00 -8.93 13.50
C LEU A 36 14.69 -8.59 14.21
N ILE A 37 13.57 -8.58 13.50
CA ILE A 37 12.24 -8.38 14.07
C ILE A 37 11.92 -9.50 15.07
N ARG A 38 12.31 -10.74 14.74
CA ARG A 38 12.12 -11.90 15.62
C ARG A 38 12.84 -11.74 16.95
N ILE A 39 14.12 -11.35 16.90
CA ILE A 39 14.96 -11.19 18.08
C ILE A 39 14.51 -9.98 18.90
N SER A 40 14.24 -8.84 18.26
CA SER A 40 13.85 -7.61 18.95
C SER A 40 12.49 -7.68 19.63
N LEU A 41 11.54 -8.43 19.06
CA LEU A 41 10.20 -8.62 19.62
C LEU A 41 10.03 -9.91 20.43
N ASP A 42 11.15 -10.61 20.71
CA ASP A 42 11.22 -11.88 21.45
C ASP A 42 10.12 -12.88 21.02
N THR A 43 10.07 -13.17 19.71
CA THR A 43 9.03 -14.01 19.11
C THR A 43 9.60 -15.23 18.38
N THR A 44 8.71 -16.08 17.89
CA THR A 44 9.07 -17.35 17.22
C THR A 44 8.93 -17.25 15.70
N ARG A 45 9.68 -18.07 14.97
CA ARG A 45 9.58 -18.15 13.49
C ARG A 45 8.16 -18.50 13.02
N PRO A 46 7.44 -19.47 13.63
CA PRO A 46 6.06 -19.75 13.25
C PRO A 46 5.13 -18.55 13.47
N ALA A 47 5.31 -17.77 14.55
CA ALA A 47 4.47 -16.61 14.83
C ALA A 47 4.60 -15.54 13.72
N ILE A 48 5.81 -15.28 13.24
CA ILE A 48 6.04 -14.37 12.11
C ILE A 48 5.42 -14.92 10.82
N ALA A 49 5.58 -16.22 10.55
CA ALA A 49 4.96 -16.83 9.37
C ALA A 49 3.43 -16.69 9.38
N TRP A 50 2.80 -16.92 10.53
CA TRP A 50 1.36 -16.69 10.71
C TRP A 50 0.99 -15.23 10.52
N LEU A 51 1.77 -14.28 11.03
CA LEU A 51 1.54 -12.85 10.81
C LEU A 51 1.56 -12.50 9.32
N MET A 52 2.52 -13.02 8.55
CA MET A 52 2.59 -12.78 7.11
C MET A 52 1.41 -13.42 6.34
N ALA A 53 0.95 -14.59 6.77
CA ALA A 53 -0.23 -15.24 6.19
C ALA A 53 -1.51 -14.44 6.48
N ILE A 54 -1.69 -13.99 7.73
CA ILE A 54 -2.82 -13.15 8.13
C ILE A 54 -2.78 -11.81 7.39
N ASP A 55 -1.60 -11.19 7.25
CA ASP A 55 -1.40 -9.97 6.46
C ASP A 55 -1.93 -10.12 5.03
N LEU A 56 -1.55 -11.21 4.36
CA LEU A 56 -1.97 -11.50 3.00
C LEU A 56 -3.49 -11.73 2.92
N LEU A 57 -4.07 -12.50 3.85
CA LEU A 57 -5.51 -12.75 3.88
C LEU A 57 -6.30 -11.45 4.09
N VAL A 58 -5.88 -10.62 5.05
CA VAL A 58 -6.54 -9.35 5.34
C VAL A 58 -6.39 -8.38 4.17
N LEU A 59 -5.24 -8.36 3.50
CA LEU A 59 -5.03 -7.59 2.28
C LEU A 59 -6.03 -8.00 1.19
N ILE A 60 -6.18 -9.30 0.93
CA ILE A 60 -7.12 -9.82 -0.08
C ILE A 60 -8.56 -9.45 0.26
N ILE A 61 -8.98 -9.69 1.52
CA ILE A 61 -10.32 -9.34 2.00
C ILE A 61 -10.57 -7.85 1.84
N SER A 62 -9.57 -7.01 2.17
CA SER A 62 -9.68 -5.56 2.01
C SER A 62 -9.79 -5.14 0.55
N ILE A 63 -9.00 -5.72 -0.36
CA ILE A 63 -9.12 -5.46 -1.80
C ILE A 63 -10.54 -5.77 -2.30
N LEU A 64 -11.10 -6.91 -1.90
CA LEU A 64 -12.47 -7.30 -2.26
C LEU A 64 -13.51 -6.34 -1.66
N PHE A 65 -13.33 -5.97 -0.39
CA PHE A 65 -14.20 -5.03 0.30
C PHE A 65 -14.23 -3.66 -0.39
N PHE A 66 -13.07 -3.05 -0.64
CA PHE A 66 -12.98 -1.76 -1.33
C PHE A 66 -13.31 -1.84 -2.82
N GLY A 67 -13.12 -3.00 -3.46
CA GLY A 67 -13.57 -3.23 -4.84
C GLY A 67 -15.09 -3.26 -4.95
N TYR A 68 -15.77 -4.02 -4.08
CA TYR A 68 -17.23 -4.13 -4.09
C TYR A 68 -17.93 -2.88 -3.58
N PHE A 69 -17.47 -2.33 -2.45
CA PHE A 69 -18.09 -1.14 -1.86
C PHE A 69 -17.57 0.16 -2.48
N GLY A 70 -16.51 0.13 -3.29
CA GLY A 70 -15.89 1.31 -3.90
C GLY A 70 -16.87 2.11 -4.76
N GLU A 71 -17.76 1.44 -5.50
CA GLU A 71 -18.81 2.09 -6.29
C GLU A 71 -19.84 2.79 -5.40
N LYS A 72 -20.35 2.11 -4.37
CA LYS A 72 -21.31 2.71 -3.42
C LYS A 72 -20.69 3.84 -2.60
N LEU A 73 -19.40 3.71 -2.26
CA LEU A 73 -18.66 4.74 -1.54
C LEU A 73 -18.36 5.94 -2.44
N SER A 74 -18.15 5.76 -3.75
CA SER A 74 -17.91 6.85 -4.69
C SER A 74 -19.18 7.67 -4.98
N GLU A 75 -20.37 7.06 -4.90
CA GLU A 75 -21.65 7.75 -4.98
C GLU A 75 -21.88 8.70 -3.79
N LYS A 76 -21.46 8.31 -2.58
CA LYS A 76 -21.69 9.07 -1.35
C LYS A 76 -20.52 9.99 -0.96
N TYR A 77 -19.30 9.62 -1.30
CA TYR A 77 -18.08 10.34 -0.95
C TYR A 77 -17.15 10.43 -2.16
N SER A 78 -16.39 11.53 -2.26
CA SER A 78 -15.39 11.64 -3.32
C SER A 78 -14.33 10.54 -3.18
N ILE A 79 -14.12 9.76 -4.24
CA ILE A 79 -13.13 8.68 -4.29
C ILE A 79 -11.72 9.15 -3.91
N LYS A 80 -11.40 10.41 -4.22
CA LYS A 80 -10.15 11.08 -3.81
C LYS A 80 -10.02 11.20 -2.29
N LYS A 81 -11.11 11.54 -1.59
CA LYS A 81 -11.10 11.66 -0.11
C LYS A 81 -10.88 10.30 0.53
N ILE A 82 -11.54 9.25 0.03
CA ILE A 82 -11.37 7.88 0.52
C ILE A 82 -9.93 7.41 0.30
N PHE A 83 -9.37 7.70 -0.88
CA PHE A 83 -7.96 7.42 -1.17
C PHE A 83 -7.05 8.09 -0.15
N ILE A 84 -7.18 9.41 0.06
CA ILE A 84 -6.33 10.16 0.99
C ILE A 84 -6.45 9.61 2.42
N ILE A 85 -7.67 9.36 2.90
CA ILE A 85 -7.89 8.83 4.25
C ILE A 85 -7.21 7.46 4.41
N THR A 86 -7.41 6.55 3.47
CA THR A 86 -6.81 5.20 3.57
C THR A 86 -5.28 5.28 3.49
N GLN A 87 -4.71 6.11 2.62
CA GLN A 87 -3.26 6.25 2.52
C GLN A 87 -2.65 6.93 3.76
N LEU A 88 -3.30 7.95 4.33
CA LEU A 88 -2.86 8.57 5.58
C LEU A 88 -2.92 7.60 6.75
N SER A 89 -3.99 6.80 6.87
CA SER A 89 -4.11 5.78 7.90
C SER A 89 -3.04 4.69 7.76
N TRP A 90 -2.68 4.31 6.54
CA TRP A 90 -1.55 3.42 6.28
C TRP A 90 -0.22 4.00 6.77
N VAL A 91 0.08 5.25 6.40
CA VAL A 91 1.30 5.96 6.85
C VAL A 91 1.34 6.08 8.38
N ALA A 92 0.19 6.37 9.01
CA ALA A 92 0.10 6.44 10.47
C ALA A 92 0.42 5.09 11.12
N CYS A 93 -0.08 3.97 10.59
CA CYS A 93 0.26 2.64 11.11
C CYS A 93 1.76 2.37 11.04
N PHE A 94 2.41 2.72 9.92
CA PHE A 94 3.86 2.58 9.76
C PHE A 94 4.65 3.48 10.71
N GLY A 95 4.23 4.73 10.89
CA GLY A 95 4.83 5.63 11.87
C GLY A 95 4.71 5.12 13.30
N LEU A 96 3.64 4.38 13.62
CA LEU A 96 3.43 3.79 14.93
C LEU A 96 4.26 2.53 15.20
N PHE A 97 4.86 1.90 14.18
CA PHE A 97 5.70 0.71 14.37
C PHE A 97 6.89 0.97 15.30
N VAL A 98 7.45 2.19 15.29
CA VAL A 98 8.59 2.54 16.14
C VAL A 98 8.26 2.51 17.64
N PHE A 99 6.98 2.63 17.99
CA PHE A 99 6.50 2.57 19.37
C PHE A 99 6.06 1.18 19.80
N ALA A 100 6.12 0.18 18.91
CA ALA A 100 5.73 -1.19 19.25
C ALA A 100 6.77 -1.83 20.17
N GLN A 101 6.37 -2.15 21.40
CA GLN A 101 7.24 -2.71 22.43
C GLN A 101 7.20 -4.25 22.49
N ASN A 102 6.22 -4.86 21.83
CA ASN A 102 6.03 -6.30 21.83
C ASN A 102 5.40 -6.78 20.53
N PHE A 103 5.49 -8.09 20.30
CA PHE A 103 4.99 -8.73 19.09
C PHE A 103 3.49 -8.50 18.85
N LEU A 104 2.68 -8.39 19.90
CA LEU A 104 1.23 -8.19 19.76
C LEU A 104 0.91 -6.79 19.21
N GLN A 105 1.49 -5.73 19.78
CA GLN A 105 1.33 -4.36 19.29
C GLN A 105 1.79 -4.24 17.83
N PHE A 106 2.96 -4.80 17.52
CA PHE A 106 3.47 -4.86 16.16
C PHE A 106 2.50 -5.58 15.22
N SER A 107 2.00 -6.76 15.61
CA SER A 107 1.08 -7.56 14.81
C SER A 107 -0.24 -6.82 14.53
N ILE A 108 -0.80 -6.14 15.52
CA ILE A 108 -2.03 -5.36 15.35
C ILE A 108 -1.82 -4.23 14.35
N LEU A 109 -0.75 -3.43 14.50
CA LEU A 109 -0.45 -2.34 13.58
C LEU A 109 -0.17 -2.87 12.17
N HIS A 110 0.52 -4.01 12.05
CA HIS A 110 0.84 -4.64 10.77
C HIS A 110 -0.43 -5.08 10.03
N VAL A 111 -1.33 -5.79 10.72
CA VAL A 111 -2.63 -6.21 10.17
C VAL A 111 -3.51 -5.02 9.81
N LEU A 112 -3.55 -3.99 10.67
CA LEU A 112 -4.29 -2.77 10.40
C LEU A 112 -3.75 -2.04 9.15
N SER A 113 -2.43 -2.03 8.97
CA SER A 113 -1.80 -1.50 7.76
C SER A 113 -2.21 -2.29 6.49
N ALA A 114 -2.44 -3.61 6.60
CA ALA A 114 -2.91 -4.44 5.50
C ALA A 114 -4.31 -4.05 5.04
N VAL A 115 -5.20 -3.72 5.98
CA VAL A 115 -6.54 -3.22 5.68
C VAL A 115 -6.45 -1.96 4.83
N PHE A 116 -5.66 -0.96 5.24
CA PHE A 116 -5.55 0.29 4.49
C PHE A 116 -4.84 0.14 3.14
N ARG A 117 -3.82 -0.72 3.04
CA ARG A 117 -3.14 -1.02 1.76
C ARG A 117 -4.08 -1.66 0.75
N GLY A 118 -5.00 -2.52 1.20
CA GLY A 118 -5.95 -3.19 0.30
C GLY A 118 -6.87 -2.24 -0.46
N ALA A 119 -7.08 -1.02 0.06
CA ALA A 119 -7.87 0.00 -0.63
C ALA A 119 -7.17 0.59 -1.87
N TYR A 120 -5.84 0.52 -1.94
CA TYR A 120 -5.06 1.23 -2.97
C TYR A 120 -5.46 0.77 -4.38
N LEU A 121 -5.44 -0.54 -4.65
CA LEU A 121 -5.62 -1.09 -5.99
C LEU A 121 -7.00 -0.77 -6.61
N PRO A 122 -8.15 -1.07 -5.95
CA PRO A 122 -9.46 -0.76 -6.52
C PRO A 122 -9.67 0.73 -6.73
N ILE A 123 -9.19 1.57 -5.80
CA ILE A 123 -9.32 3.02 -5.92
C ILE A 123 -8.43 3.58 -7.03
N ALA A 124 -7.18 3.11 -7.15
CA ALA A 124 -6.28 3.52 -8.22
C ALA A 124 -6.84 3.13 -9.59
N PHE A 125 -7.48 1.96 -9.71
CA PHE A 125 -8.12 1.52 -10.95
C PHE A 125 -9.31 2.40 -11.34
N ALA A 126 -10.18 2.73 -10.38
CA ALA A 126 -11.28 3.66 -10.60
C ALA A 126 -10.77 5.06 -11.01
N MET A 127 -9.78 5.60 -10.30
CA MET A 127 -9.20 6.93 -10.61
C MET A 127 -8.54 6.96 -11.98
N VAL A 128 -7.80 5.93 -12.38
CA VAL A 128 -7.23 5.83 -13.74
C VAL A 128 -8.35 5.71 -14.79
N GLY A 129 -9.42 4.99 -14.47
CA GLY A 129 -10.63 4.88 -15.29
C GLY A 129 -11.28 6.24 -15.56
N ASP A 130 -11.39 7.08 -14.53
CA ASP A 130 -12.00 8.41 -14.62
C ASP A 130 -11.10 9.42 -15.35
N PHE A 131 -9.78 9.31 -15.19
CA PHE A 131 -8.83 10.30 -15.71
C PHE A 131 -8.39 10.07 -17.15
N TYR A 132 -8.41 8.81 -17.61
CA TYR A 132 -7.82 8.41 -18.88
C TYR A 132 -8.80 7.64 -19.76
N PRO A 133 -8.80 7.91 -21.09
CA PRO A 133 -9.64 7.19 -22.04
C PRO A 133 -9.21 5.72 -22.12
N PRO A 134 -10.13 4.79 -22.51
CA PRO A 134 -9.86 3.35 -22.53
C PRO A 134 -8.56 2.94 -23.24
N LYS A 135 -8.20 3.62 -24.33
CA LYS A 135 -6.98 3.36 -25.12
C LYS A 135 -5.68 3.61 -24.34
N GLU A 136 -5.69 4.50 -23.35
CA GLU A 136 -4.50 4.86 -22.56
C GLU A 136 -4.41 4.12 -21.22
N ARG A 137 -5.52 3.57 -20.72
CA ARG A 137 -5.60 2.92 -19.39
C ARG A 137 -4.58 1.78 -19.24
N GLY A 138 -4.41 0.96 -20.28
CA GLY A 138 -3.43 -0.14 -20.27
C GLY A 138 -2.00 0.35 -20.05
N SER A 139 -1.59 1.43 -20.72
CA SER A 139 -0.27 2.06 -20.53
C SER A 139 -0.12 2.60 -19.11
N LYS A 140 -1.16 3.23 -18.56
CA LYS A 140 -1.16 3.76 -17.19
C LYS A 140 -1.06 2.67 -16.13
N PHE A 141 -1.75 1.54 -16.31
CA PHE A 141 -1.58 0.38 -15.44
C PHE A 141 -0.19 -0.26 -15.57
N GLY A 142 0.37 -0.30 -16.78
CA GLY A 142 1.76 -0.71 -17.01
C GLY A 142 2.74 0.18 -16.23
N MET A 143 2.58 1.50 -16.30
CA MET A 143 3.39 2.45 -15.53
C MET A 143 3.24 2.25 -14.02
N ILE A 144 2.03 2.02 -13.50
CA ILE A 144 1.84 1.70 -12.07
C ILE A 144 2.60 0.42 -11.69
N ASN A 145 2.60 -0.61 -12.53
CA ASN A 145 3.37 -1.84 -12.29
C ASN A 145 4.88 -1.61 -12.29
N VAL A 146 5.40 -0.67 -13.09
CA VAL A 146 6.81 -0.27 -12.98
C VAL A 146 7.12 0.26 -11.58
N GLY A 147 6.20 1.03 -10.98
CA GLY A 147 6.32 1.51 -9.60
C GLY A 147 6.39 0.36 -8.59
N LEU A 148 5.60 -0.70 -8.79
CA LEU A 148 5.69 -1.92 -7.98
C LEU A 148 7.06 -2.57 -8.07
N ILE A 149 7.59 -2.76 -9.28
CA ILE A 149 8.88 -3.43 -9.48
C ILE A 149 10.01 -2.62 -8.85
N ILE A 150 10.03 -1.30 -9.11
CA ILE A 150 11.00 -0.39 -8.49
C ILE A 150 10.87 -0.42 -6.98
N GLY A 151 9.64 -0.39 -6.46
CA GLY A 151 9.39 -0.38 -5.03
C GLY A 151 9.82 -1.68 -4.36
N ALA A 152 9.47 -2.83 -4.93
CA ALA A 152 9.82 -4.13 -4.38
C ALA A 152 11.34 -4.35 -4.40
N GLY A 153 12.00 -4.03 -5.52
CA GLY A 153 13.46 -4.11 -5.64
C GLY A 153 14.15 -3.14 -4.68
N GLY A 154 13.70 -1.89 -4.63
CA GLY A 154 14.22 -0.88 -3.70
C GLY A 154 14.04 -1.29 -2.24
N GLY A 155 12.86 -1.80 -1.87
CA GLY A 155 12.57 -2.28 -0.53
C GLY A 155 13.49 -3.41 -0.08
N LEU A 156 13.80 -4.37 -0.96
CA LEU A 156 14.76 -5.42 -0.67
C LEU A 156 16.17 -4.88 -0.47
N LEU A 157 16.61 -3.96 -1.33
CA LEU A 157 17.93 -3.31 -1.22
C LEU A 157 18.07 -2.49 0.06
N PHE A 158 17.11 -1.62 0.35
CA PHE A 158 17.09 -0.84 1.59
C PHE A 158 16.99 -1.76 2.82
N GLY A 159 16.16 -2.79 2.75
CA GLY A 159 16.03 -3.78 3.81
C GLY A 159 17.35 -4.50 4.10
N ALA A 160 18.09 -4.90 3.07
CA ALA A 160 19.40 -5.53 3.22
C ALA A 160 20.46 -4.58 3.77
N LEU A 161 20.45 -3.30 3.37
CA LEU A 161 21.38 -2.29 3.90
C LEU A 161 21.13 -1.97 5.38
N LEU A 162 19.86 -1.99 5.80
CA LEU A 162 19.45 -1.71 7.18
C LEU A 162 19.51 -2.94 8.10
N GLY A 163 19.56 -4.14 7.52
CA GLY A 163 19.47 -5.41 8.23
C GLY A 163 20.79 -6.06 8.60
N ASN A 164 21.91 -5.35 8.45
CA ASN A 164 23.25 -5.79 8.88
C ASN A 164 23.53 -5.39 10.33
#